data_AF-A0A3B9KXU2-F1
#
_entry.id   AF-A0A3B9KXU2-F1
#
_cell.length_a   1.000
_cell.length_b   1.000
_cell.length_c   1.000
_cell.angle_alpha   90.00
_cell.angle_beta   90.00
_cell.angle_gamma   90.00
#
_symmetry.space_group_name_H-M   'P 1'
#
loop_
_entity.id
_entity.type
_entity.pdbx_description
1 polymer ?
#
loop_
_entity_poly.entity_id
_entity_poly.type
_entity_poly.pdbx_seq_one_letter_code
_entity_poly.pdbx_strand_id
1 'polypeptide(L)'
;MNVPLESAMSKVWNEKMFKHMRQGADAASVKLAKERGPCEDARDVGMMARFSHKMAVAPTASISIICGGTSAGIEPIPANVYTHKTLSGSFTVKNQQLEKLLESKG
;
A
#
# COMPACT_ATOMS: atom_id res chain seq x y z
N MET A 1 -14.94 -1.59 -1.84
CA MET A 1 -15.25 -0.65 -2.94
C MET A 1 -15.47 -1.49 -4.19
N ASN A 2 -16.64 -1.43 -4.81
CA ASN A 2 -16.95 -2.21 -6.03
C ASN A 2 -16.52 -1.41 -7.27
N VAL A 3 -15.21 -1.27 -7.48
CA VAL A 3 -14.63 -0.39 -8.50
C VAL A 3 -13.67 -1.19 -9.39
N PRO A 4 -13.89 -1.25 -10.72
CA PRO A 4 -12.96 -1.90 -11.63
C PRO A 4 -11.61 -1.17 -11.67
N LEU A 5 -10.52 -1.94 -11.74
CA LEU A 5 -9.15 -1.40 -11.67
C LEU A 5 -8.84 -0.41 -12.80
N GLU A 6 -9.38 -0.62 -14.00
CA GLU A 6 -9.13 0.24 -15.17
C GLU A 6 -10.19 1.34 -15.35
N SER A 7 -10.99 1.62 -14.33
CA SER A 7 -12.04 2.64 -14.40
C SER A 7 -11.51 4.06 -14.11
N ALA A 8 -12.24 5.09 -14.55
CA ALA A 8 -11.94 6.47 -14.15
C ALA A 8 -11.99 6.65 -12.61
N MET A 9 -12.87 5.91 -11.94
CA MET A 9 -13.02 5.98 -10.49
C MET A 9 -11.83 5.36 -9.74
N SER A 10 -11.22 4.29 -10.24
CA SER A 10 -10.01 3.73 -9.61
C SER A 10 -8.85 4.72 -9.68
N LYS A 11 -8.68 5.42 -10.80
CA LYS A 11 -7.67 6.50 -10.94
C LYS A 11 -7.86 7.60 -9.90
N VAL A 12 -9.09 8.07 -9.73
CA VAL A 12 -9.42 9.09 -8.71
C VAL A 12 -9.09 8.60 -7.30
N TRP A 13 -9.42 7.34 -6.98
CA TRP A 13 -9.08 6.77 -5.67
C TRP A 13 -7.59 6.61 -5.47
N ASN A 14 -6.85 6.18 -6.50
CA ASN A 14 -5.40 6.06 -6.47
C ASN A 14 -4.74 7.41 -6.12
N GLU A 15 -5.10 8.46 -6.84
CA GLU A 15 -4.59 9.82 -6.58
C GLU A 15 -4.92 10.31 -5.17
N LYS A 16 -6.15 10.07 -4.69
CA LYS A 16 -6.58 10.44 -3.33
C LYS A 16 -5.77 9.71 -2.25
N MET A 17 -5.56 8.40 -2.39
CA MET A 17 -4.82 7.60 -1.42
C MET A 17 -3.36 8.04 -1.32
N PHE A 18 -2.66 8.18 -2.45
CA PHE A 18 -1.26 8.60 -2.45
C PHE A 18 -1.08 10.04 -1.97
N LYS A 19 -2.01 10.95 -2.30
CA LYS A 19 -2.00 12.32 -1.77
C LYS A 19 -2.14 12.33 -0.24
N HIS A 20 -3.07 11.55 0.30
CA HIS A 20 -3.27 11.45 1.75
C HIS A 20 -2.01 10.91 2.46
N MET A 21 -1.43 9.81 1.96
CA MET A 21 -0.19 9.25 2.52
C MET A 21 0.96 10.25 2.48
N ARG A 22 1.13 10.98 1.37
CA ARG A 22 2.19 11.99 1.25
C ARG A 22 2.05 13.12 2.25
N GLN A 23 0.84 13.64 2.43
CA GLN A 23 0.56 14.68 3.42
C GLN A 23 0.90 14.21 4.84
N GLY A 24 0.52 12.97 5.19
CA GLY A 24 0.85 12.38 6.48
C GLY A 24 2.35 12.21 6.69
N ALA A 25 3.06 11.65 5.71
CA ALA A 25 4.50 11.44 5.78
C ALA A 25 5.29 12.76 5.90
N ASP A 26 4.82 13.82 5.23
CA ASP A 26 5.41 15.16 5.34
C ASP A 26 5.22 15.78 6.71
N ALA A 27 3.98 15.74 7.22
CA ALA A 27 3.67 16.25 8.54
C ALA A 27 4.50 15.54 9.62
N ALA A 28 4.64 14.22 9.52
CA ALA A 28 5.47 13.43 10.43
C ALA A 28 6.96 13.82 10.34
N SER A 29 7.49 14.00 9.13
CA SER A 29 8.88 14.43 8.93
C SER A 29 9.17 15.81 9.53
N VAL A 30 8.26 16.78 9.35
CA VAL A 30 8.38 18.11 9.95
C VAL A 30 8.29 18.04 11.47
N LYS A 31 7.34 17.26 12.01
CA LYS A 31 7.19 17.07 13.46
C LYS A 31 8.48 16.53 14.08
N LEU A 32 9.03 15.47 13.50
CA LEU A 32 10.28 14.88 13.98
C LEU A 32 11.49 15.80 13.80
N ALA A 33 11.50 16.63 12.75
CA ALA A 33 12.56 17.63 12.56
C ALA A 33 12.54 18.69 13.66
N LYS A 34 11.36 19.10 14.14
CA LYS A 34 11.23 20.03 15.26
C LYS A 34 11.73 19.41 16.57
N GLU A 35 11.46 18.13 16.79
CA GLU A 35 11.87 17.42 18.01
C GLU A 35 13.35 17.03 18.02
N ARG A 36 13.94 16.69 16.85
CA ARG A 36 15.25 16.03 16.75
C ARG A 36 16.24 16.72 15.81
N GLY A 37 15.87 17.88 15.28
CA GLY A 37 16.60 18.58 14.22
C GLY A 37 16.39 17.97 12.82
N PRO A 38 16.55 18.78 11.76
CA PRO A 38 16.49 18.31 10.37
C PRO A 38 17.68 17.39 10.04
N CYS A 39 17.51 16.53 9.03
CA CYS A 39 18.64 15.81 8.42
C CYS A 39 19.60 16.78 7.74
N GLU A 40 20.82 16.32 7.44
CA GLU A 40 21.90 17.16 6.88
C GLU A 40 21.50 17.78 5.54
N ASP A 41 21.05 16.97 4.57
CA ASP A 41 20.58 17.47 3.26
C ASP A 41 19.51 18.58 3.40
N ALA A 42 18.57 18.40 4.34
CA ALA A 42 17.52 19.37 4.57
C ALA A 42 18.06 20.64 5.26
N ARG A 43 19.04 20.50 6.16
CA ARG A 43 19.69 21.61 6.84
C ARG A 43 20.46 22.50 5.87
N ASP A 44 21.17 21.90 4.93
CA ASP A 44 21.99 22.61 3.94
C ASP A 44 21.16 23.55 3.05
N VAL A 45 19.88 23.20 2.84
CA VAL A 45 18.91 24.02 2.07
C VAL A 45 17.90 24.77 2.96
N GLY A 46 18.12 24.79 4.29
CA GLY A 46 17.26 25.53 5.23
C GLY A 46 15.85 24.94 5.42
N MET A 47 15.65 23.64 5.17
CA MET A 47 14.38 22.94 5.27
C MET A 47 14.22 22.20 6.61
N MET A 48 13.04 22.31 7.23
CA MET A 48 12.68 21.57 8.45
C MET A 48 12.10 20.19 8.14
N ALA A 49 12.95 19.28 7.64
CA ALA A 49 12.59 17.90 7.33
C ALA A 49 13.54 16.91 8.00
N ARG A 50 13.00 15.82 8.56
CA ARG A 50 13.81 14.78 9.21
C ARG A 50 14.31 13.72 8.24
N PHE A 51 13.58 13.52 7.14
CA PHE A 51 13.86 12.50 6.14
C PHE A 51 13.93 13.13 4.74
N SER A 52 15.01 12.89 4.01
CA SER A 52 15.20 13.32 2.62
C SER A 52 14.23 12.59 1.67
N HIS A 53 13.99 11.30 1.91
CA HIS A 53 13.00 10.48 1.22
C HIS A 53 11.99 9.89 2.22
N LYS A 54 10.72 9.82 1.83
CA LYS A 54 9.62 9.51 2.77
C LYS A 54 8.71 8.38 2.33
N MET A 55 8.64 8.08 1.04
CA MET A 55 7.72 7.10 0.48
C MET A 55 8.38 6.35 -0.66
N ALA A 56 8.16 5.04 -0.69
CA ALA A 56 8.47 4.15 -1.79
C ALA A 56 7.46 3.00 -1.77
N VAL A 57 7.03 2.54 -2.94
CA VAL A 57 6.24 1.32 -3.06
C VAL A 57 7.21 0.18 -3.36
N ALA A 58 7.42 -0.68 -2.37
CA ALA A 58 8.26 -1.87 -2.51
C ALA A 58 7.39 -3.11 -2.78
N PRO A 59 7.96 -4.20 -3.33
CA PRO A 59 7.28 -5.48 -3.36
C PRO A 59 6.92 -5.96 -1.95
N THR A 60 5.68 -6.42 -1.75
CA THR A 60 5.17 -6.82 -0.42
C THR A 60 4.70 -8.27 -0.36
N ALA A 61 5.26 -9.16 -1.19
CA ALA A 61 4.77 -10.53 -1.35
C ALA A 61 4.57 -11.27 -0.02
N SER A 62 5.59 -11.34 0.85
CA SER A 62 5.48 -12.08 2.11
C SER A 62 4.51 -11.42 3.11
N ILE A 63 4.56 -10.10 3.25
CA ILE A 63 3.72 -9.40 4.23
C ILE A 63 2.25 -9.32 3.78
N SER A 64 1.96 -9.36 2.47
CA SER A 64 0.58 -9.40 1.98
C SER A 64 -0.09 -10.74 2.30
N ILE A 65 0.67 -11.84 2.29
CA ILE A 65 0.24 -13.16 2.78
C ILE A 65 -0.09 -13.09 4.27
N ILE A 66 0.82 -12.53 5.08
CA ILE A 66 0.64 -12.39 6.54
C ILE A 66 -0.61 -11.54 6.86
N CYS A 67 -0.86 -10.48 6.10
CA CYS A 67 -2.04 -9.62 6.25
C CYS A 67 -3.34 -10.22 5.67
N GLY A 68 -3.49 -11.55 5.67
CA GLY A 68 -4.71 -12.22 5.25
C GLY A 68 -4.86 -12.37 3.72
N GLY A 69 -3.75 -12.35 2.98
CA GLY A 69 -3.77 -12.56 1.53
C GLY A 69 -4.24 -11.34 0.72
N THR A 70 -3.89 -10.13 1.16
CA THR A 70 -4.08 -8.91 0.37
C THR A 70 -3.23 -8.93 -0.91
N SER A 71 -3.59 -8.11 -1.91
CA SER A 71 -2.78 -7.98 -3.13
C SER A 71 -1.39 -7.43 -2.80
N ALA A 72 -0.38 -7.87 -3.55
CA ALA A 72 1.01 -7.49 -3.29
C ALA A 72 1.33 -6.13 -3.92
N GLY A 73 1.89 -5.21 -3.14
CA GLY A 73 2.25 -3.86 -3.57
C GLY A 73 1.04 -3.08 -4.07
N ILE A 74 1.14 -2.62 -5.31
CA ILE A 74 0.04 -1.96 -6.04
C ILE A 74 -0.51 -2.83 -7.18
N GLU A 75 -0.08 -4.09 -7.25
CA GLU A 75 -0.49 -5.00 -8.30
C GLU A 75 -1.94 -5.47 -8.09
N PRO A 76 -2.68 -5.78 -9.17
CA PRO A 76 -3.94 -6.51 -9.07
C PRO A 76 -3.76 -7.86 -8.37
N ILE A 77 -4.85 -8.39 -7.81
CA ILE A 77 -4.90 -9.80 -7.42
C ILE A 77 -4.65 -10.64 -8.69
N PRO A 78 -3.68 -11.59 -8.68
CA PRO A 78 -3.22 -12.25 -9.91
C PRO A 78 -4.31 -13.11 -10.57
N ALA A 79 -5.17 -13.74 -9.78
CA ALA A 79 -6.35 -14.45 -10.25
C ALA A 79 -7.38 -14.60 -9.13
N ASN A 80 -8.62 -14.94 -9.47
CA ASN A 80 -9.67 -15.22 -8.47
C ASN A 80 -9.42 -16.51 -7.66
N VAL A 81 -8.62 -17.44 -8.20
CA VAL A 81 -8.10 -18.61 -7.50
C VAL A 81 -6.63 -18.77 -7.90
N TYR A 82 -5.73 -18.82 -6.91
CA TYR A 82 -4.30 -18.90 -7.15
C TYR A 82 -3.58 -19.60 -6.00
N THR A 83 -2.33 -19.99 -6.20
CA THR A 83 -1.56 -20.75 -5.19
C THR A 83 -0.54 -19.85 -4.51
N HIS A 84 -0.58 -19.81 -3.19
CA HIS A 84 0.50 -19.26 -2.36
C HIS A 84 1.51 -20.36 -2.04
N LYS A 85 2.74 -20.19 -2.51
CA LYS A 85 3.86 -21.06 -2.13
C LYS A 85 4.61 -20.40 -0.97
N THR A 86 4.65 -21.08 0.17
CA THR A 86 5.45 -20.67 1.33
C THR A 86 6.45 -21.79 1.66
N LEU A 87 7.37 -21.51 2.58
CA LEU A 87 8.30 -22.54 3.08
C LEU A 87 7.56 -23.73 3.73
N SER A 88 6.36 -23.49 4.26
CA SER A 88 5.55 -24.50 4.95
C SER A 88 4.59 -25.26 4.03
N GLY A 89 4.53 -24.93 2.73
CA GLY A 89 3.69 -25.65 1.78
C GLY A 89 3.10 -24.78 0.66
N SER A 90 2.21 -25.38 -0.12
CA SER A 90 1.44 -24.69 -1.16
C SER A 90 -0.03 -24.65 -0.75
N PHE A 91 -0.61 -23.46 -0.73
CA PHE A 91 -1.99 -23.23 -0.27
C PHE A 91 -2.81 -22.59 -1.38
N THR A 92 -3.97 -23.15 -1.68
CA THR A 92 -4.92 -22.54 -2.61
C THR A 92 -5.61 -21.37 -1.93
N VAL A 93 -5.51 -20.20 -2.55
CA VAL A 93 -6.16 -18.96 -2.11
C VAL A 93 -7.28 -18.63 -3.07
N LYS A 94 -8.47 -18.42 -2.52
CA LYS A 94 -9.65 -17.93 -3.24
C LYS A 94 -9.87 -16.46 -2.93
N ASN A 95 -10.33 -15.69 -3.91
CA ASN A 95 -10.64 -14.28 -3.72
C ASN A 95 -11.86 -14.13 -2.80
N GLN A 96 -11.62 -13.70 -1.56
CA GLN A 96 -12.64 -13.51 -0.54
C GLN A 96 -13.75 -12.52 -0.96
N GLN A 97 -13.44 -11.53 -1.81
CA GLN A 97 -14.45 -10.58 -2.28
C GLN A 97 -15.39 -11.22 -3.30
N LEU A 98 -14.85 -12.08 -4.18
CA LEU A 98 -15.66 -12.83 -5.13
C LEU A 98 -16.51 -13.90 -4.44
N GLU A 99 -15.96 -14.61 -3.46
CA GLU A 99 -16.70 -15.62 -2.69
C GLU A 99 -17.94 -15.01 -2.02
N LYS A 100 -17.77 -13.88 -1.31
CA LYS A 100 -18.89 -13.12 -0.72
C LYS A 100 -19.91 -12.65 -1.76
N LEU A 101 -19.43 -12.24 -2.94
CA LEU A 101 -20.32 -11.83 -4.03
C LEU A 101 -21.14 -13.02 -4.53
N LEU A 102 -20.53 -14.18 -4.76
CA LEU A 102 -21.22 -15.38 -5.21
C LEU A 102 -22.23 -15.87 -4.17
N GLU A 103 -21.86 -15.93 -2.89
CA GLU A 103 -22.78 -16.27 -1.79
C GLU A 103 -24.02 -15.35 -1.75
N SER A 104 -23.85 -14.06 -2.07
CA SER A 104 -24.97 -13.13 -2.15
C SER A 104 -25.91 -13.36 -3.34
N LYS A 105 -25.51 -14.19 -4.30
CA LYS A 105 -26.25 -14.49 -5.55
C LYS A 105 -26.90 -15.87 -5.58
N GLY A 106 -26.64 -16.72 -4.57
CA GLY A 106 -27.12 -18.11 -4.50
C GLY A 106 -26.20 -19.10 -5.21
#